data_AF-A0A4P6Q8D6-F1
#
_entry.id   AF-A0A4P6Q8D6-F1
#
_cell.length_a   1.000
_cell.length_b   1.000
_cell.length_c   1.000
_cell.angle_alpha   90.00
_cell.angle_beta   90.00
_cell.angle_gamma   90.00
#
_symmetry.space_group_name_H-M   'P 1'
#
loop_
_entity.id
_entity.type
_entity.pdbx_description
1 polymer ?
#
loop_
_entity_poly.entity_id
_entity_poly.type
_entity_poly.pdbx_seq_one_letter_code
_entity_poly.pdbx_strand_id
1 'polypeptide(L)' 'MESERFKPFSYEELVARDKANLDITWLHDPGLDEVEDLAPPEVIAAEIVEDLQAALDEFAAIAESLNGQDADTTGT' A
#
# COMPACT_ATOMS: atom_id res chain seq x y z
N MET A 1 28.38 -9.67 22.15
CA MET A 1 27.81 -8.69 21.22
C MET A 1 26.62 -9.36 20.56
N GLU A 2 25.43 -9.16 21.13
CA GLU A 2 24.19 -9.43 20.41
C GLU A 2 23.94 -8.21 19.53
N SER A 3 23.94 -8.40 18.21
CA SER A 3 23.47 -7.36 17.29
C SER A 3 21.97 -7.52 17.10
N GLU A 4 21.29 -6.44 16.74
CA GLU A 4 19.83 -6.40 16.46
C GLU A 4 19.38 -7.39 15.36
N ARG A 5 20.32 -8.05 14.68
CA ARG A 5 20.10 -9.01 13.59
C ARG A 5 20.38 -10.46 13.97
N PHE A 6 20.73 -10.79 15.21
CA PHE A 6 20.99 -12.18 15.63
C PHE A 6 20.11 -12.59 16.81
N LYS A 7 19.31 -13.64 16.63
CA LYS A 7 18.53 -14.28 17.69
C LYS A 7 18.81 -15.79 17.71
N PRO A 8 19.33 -16.34 18.82
CA PRO A 8 19.49 -17.79 18.95
C PRO A 8 18.15 -18.48 19.22
N PHE A 9 17.98 -19.70 18.68
CA PHE A 9 16.86 -20.59 18.93
C PHE A 9 17.36 -21.95 19.45
N SER A 10 16.69 -22.52 20.43
CA SER A 10 16.99 -23.83 20.98
C SER A 10 16.45 -24.97 20.10
N TYR A 11 17.01 -26.16 20.25
CA TYR A 11 16.56 -27.35 19.50
C TYR A 11 15.07 -27.66 19.74
N GLU A 12 14.62 -27.56 20.99
CA GLU A 12 13.23 -27.84 21.38
C GLU A 12 12.26 -26.87 20.71
N GLU A 13 12.61 -25.58 20.63
CA GLU A 13 11.82 -24.56 19.93
C GLU A 13 11.73 -24.82 18.43
N LEU A 14 12.80 -25.28 17.80
CA LEU A 14 12.80 -25.61 16.37
C LEU A 14 11.95 -26.84 16.06
N VAL A 15 12.05 -27.89 16.89
CA VAL A 15 11.33 -29.15 16.67
C VAL A 15 9.84 -29.06 16.99
N ALA A 16 9.44 -28.16 17.90
CA ALA A 16 8.04 -27.94 18.24
C ALA A 16 7.24 -27.23 17.12
N ARG A 17 7.92 -26.62 16.14
CA ARG A 17 7.28 -25.95 14.99
C ARG A 17 6.71 -26.96 14.02
N ASP A 18 5.70 -26.55 13.25
CA ASP A 18 5.17 -27.37 12.16
C ASP A 18 6.30 -27.82 11.23
N LYS A 19 6.48 -29.13 11.10
CA LYS A 19 7.51 -29.76 10.25
C LYS A 19 8.94 -29.30 10.52
N ALA A 20 9.24 -28.83 11.74
CA ALA A 20 10.50 -28.18 12.07
C ALA A 20 10.88 -27.05 11.09
N ASN A 21 9.89 -26.26 10.66
CA ASN A 21 10.08 -25.18 9.71
C ASN A 21 11.07 -24.13 10.24
N LEU A 22 12.20 -23.98 9.52
CA LEU A 22 13.30 -23.07 9.84
C LEU A 22 13.13 -21.67 9.22
N ASP A 23 12.05 -21.44 8.47
CA ASP A 23 11.64 -20.09 8.08
C ASP A 23 11.09 -19.38 9.32
N ILE A 24 11.97 -18.64 10.00
CA ILE A 24 11.68 -17.95 11.25
C ILE A 24 11.88 -16.47 11.02
N THR A 25 10.79 -15.72 11.03
CA THR A 25 10.82 -14.26 11.11
C THR A 25 10.90 -13.89 12.59
N TRP A 26 12.01 -13.27 13.02
CA TRP A 26 12.19 -12.82 14.42
C TRP A 26 12.42 -11.33 14.56
N LEU A 27 12.62 -10.67 13.42
CA LEU A 27 12.93 -9.26 13.36
C LEU A 27 11.80 -8.59 12.62
N HIS A 28 11.06 -7.79 13.36
CA HIS A 28 10.07 -6.90 12.81
C HIS A 28 10.77 -5.57 12.49
N ASP A 29 10.59 -5.05 11.28
CA ASP A 29 11.01 -3.69 10.96
C ASP A 29 9.90 -2.74 11.39
N PRO A 30 10.14 -1.81 12.34
CA PRO A 30 9.11 -0.87 12.79
C PRO A 30 8.64 0.10 11.69
N GLY A 31 9.36 0.20 10.57
CA GLY A 31 8.87 0.92 9.38
C GLY A 31 7.76 0.19 8.61
N LEU A 32 7.44 -1.06 8.99
CA LEU A 32 6.35 -1.86 8.38
C LEU A 32 5.06 -1.83 9.22
N ASP A 33 5.07 -1.23 10.41
CA ASP A 33 3.89 -1.09 11.28
C ASP A 33 2.78 -0.25 10.62
N GLU A 34 3.11 0.64 9.67
CA GLU A 34 2.12 1.40 8.88
C GLU A 34 1.17 0.52 8.06
N VAL A 35 1.55 -0.74 7.79
CA VAL A 35 0.73 -1.69 7.02
C VAL A 35 -0.16 -2.55 7.94
N GLU A 36 0.20 -2.71 9.22
CA GLU A 36 -0.57 -3.49 10.19
C GLU A 36 -1.74 -2.69 10.78
N ASP A 37 -1.65 -1.36 10.81
CA ASP A 37 -2.73 -0.43 11.21
C ASP A 37 -3.62 -0.01 10.03
N LEU A 38 -3.73 -0.86 9.00
CA LEU A 38 -4.63 -0.59 7.88
C LEU A 38 -6.09 -0.54 8.35
N ALA A 39 -6.82 0.48 7.92
CA ALA A 39 -8.25 0.56 8.13
C ALA A 39 -8.95 -0.70 7.57
N PRO A 40 -10.17 -1.04 8.03
CA PRO A 40 -10.90 -2.18 7.49
C PRO A 40 -10.99 -2.13 5.96
N PRO A 41 -10.95 -3.28 5.25
CA PRO A 41 -10.95 -3.32 3.79
C PRO A 41 -12.08 -2.52 3.13
N GLU A 42 -13.25 -2.47 3.78
CA GLU A 42 -14.40 -1.70 3.34
C GLU A 42 -14.18 -0.19 3.39
N VAL A 43 -13.41 0.31 4.35
CA VAL A 43 -13.06 1.73 4.46
C VAL A 43 -12.07 2.10 3.37
N ILE A 44 -11.02 1.30 3.20
CA ILE A 44 -10.01 1.51 2.16
C ILE A 44 -10.64 1.49 0.77
N ALA A 45 -11.55 0.54 0.51
CA ALA A 45 -12.23 0.47 -0.77
C ALA A 45 -13.10 1.70 -1.04
N ALA A 46 -13.76 2.26 -0.01
CA ALA A 46 -14.56 3.47 -0.15
C ALA A 46 -13.68 4.70 -0.45
N GLU A 47 -12.57 4.86 0.28
CA GLU A 47 -11.60 5.95 0.07
C GLU A 47 -10.99 5.91 -1.33
N ILE A 48 -10.57 4.73 -1.80
CA ILE A 48 -10.03 4.55 -3.16
C ILE A 48 -11.06 4.97 -4.22
N VAL A 49 -12.33 4.60 -4.05
CA VAL A 49 -13.39 4.95 -5.01
C VAL A 49 -13.62 6.46 -5.03
N GLU A 50 -13.63 7.11 -3.86
CA GLU A 50 -13.77 8.57 -3.76
C GLU A 50 -12.62 9.30 -4.45
N ASP A 51 -11.37 8.92 -4.15
CA ASP A 51 -10.17 9.52 -4.75
C ASP A 51 -10.14 9.36 -6.27
N LEU A 52 -10.47 8.16 -6.77
CA LEU A 52 -10.53 7.91 -8.20
C LEU A 52 -11.64 8.70 -8.89
N GLN A 53 -12.79 8.88 -8.24
CA GLN A 53 -13.88 9.70 -8.78
C GLN A 53 -13.47 11.17 -8.88
N ALA A 54 -12.84 11.71 -7.83
CA ALA A 54 -12.34 13.08 -7.83
C ALA A 54 -11.31 13.31 -8.93
N ALA A 55 -10.36 12.37 -9.10
CA ALA A 55 -9.37 12.44 -10.17
C ALA A 55 -10.01 12.39 -11.57
N LEU A 56 -11.01 11.54 -11.77
CA LEU A 56 -11.74 11.46 -13.04
C LEU A 56 -12.49 12.75 -13.36
N ASP A 57 -13.13 13.37 -12.36
CA ASP A 57 -13.85 14.63 -12.53
C ASP A 57 -12.89 15.77 -12.91
N GLU A 58 -11.71 15.82 -12.30
CA GLU A 58 -10.65 16.76 -12.67
C GLU A 58 -10.20 16.57 -14.12
N PHE A 59 -9.94 15.34 -14.54
CA PHE A 59 -9.57 15.04 -15.92
C PHE A 59 -10.68 15.39 -16.91
N ALA A 60 -11.94 15.15 -16.56
CA ALA A 60 -13.09 15.51 -17.38
C ALA A 60 -13.20 17.03 -17.57
N ALA A 61 -13.02 17.80 -16.49
CA ALA A 61 -13.00 19.26 -16.54
C ALA A 61 -11.86 19.80 -17.41
N ILE A 62 -10.67 19.21 -17.32
CA ILE A 62 -9.54 19.56 -18.20
C ILE A 62 -9.87 19.25 -19.66
N ALA A 63 -10.41 18.08 -19.95
CA ALA A 63 -10.78 17.68 -21.30
C ALA A 63 -11.84 18.60 -21.93
N GLU A 64 -12.85 19.01 -21.15
CA GLU A 64 -13.87 19.97 -21.58
C GLU A 64 -13.27 21.35 -21.89
N SER A 65 -12.38 21.84 -21.01
CA SER A 65 -11.66 23.10 -21.21
C SER A 65 -10.83 23.09 -22.50
N LEU A 66 -10.13 21.99 -22.79
CA LEU A 66 -9.34 21.84 -24.01
C LEU A 66 -10.21 21.77 -25.26
N ASN A 67 -11.29 20.99 -25.25
CA ASN A 67 -12.23 20.92 -26.38
C ASN A 67 -12.93 22.27 -26.65
N GLY A 68 -13.18 23.07 -25.60
CA GLY A 68 -13.72 24.43 -25.73
C GLY A 68 -12.74 25.41 -26.38
N GLN A 69 -11.43 25.22 -26.17
CA GLN A 69 -10.37 26.06 -26.76
C GLN A 69 -10.10 25.74 -28.24
N ASP A 70 -10.30 24.49 -28.66
CA ASP A 70 -10.18 24.09 -30.08
C ASP A 70 -11.26 24.75 -30.98
N ALA A 71 -12.42 25.09 -30.41
CA ALA A 71 -13.49 25.80 -31.14
C ALA A 71 -13.19 27.29 -31.37
N ASP A 72 -12.38 27.93 -30.53
CA ASP A 72 -12.06 29.37 -30.61
C ASP A 72 -10.86 29.66 -31.51
N THR A 73 -10.01 28.67 -31.79
CA THR A 73 -8.77 28.85 -32.59
C THR A 73 -8.94 28.58 -34.10
N THR A 74 -10.08 28.03 -34.54
CA THR A 74 -10.35 27.79 -35.98
C THR A 74 -11.05 28.99 -36.66
N GLY A 75 -11.36 30.05 -35.92
CA GLY A 75 -12.10 31.23 -36.40
C GLY A 75 -11.27 32.49 -36.63
N THR A 76 -10.18 32.46 -37.41
CA THR A 76 -9.55 33.64 -38.07
C THR A 76 -8.73 33.16 -39.26
#